data_AF-A0A947JQV0-F1
#
_entry.id   AF-A0A947JQV0-F1
#
_cell.length_a   1.000
_cell.length_b   1.000
_cell.length_c   1.000
_cell.angle_alpha   90.00
_cell.angle_beta   90.00
_cell.angle_gamma   90.00
#
_symmetry.space_group_name_H-M   'P 1'
#
loop_
_entity.id
_entity.type
_entity.pdbx_description
1 polymer ?
#
loop_
_entity_poly.entity_id
_entity_poly.type
_entity_poly.pdbx_seq_one_letter_code
_entity_poly.pdbx_strand_id
1 'polypeptide(L)' 'MSINTPEISQDQANPGILGGNIEINNITFRYSKNSPLILQNFSLTVRPSDFVAVVGPSGSGESTLLRLFLGFEKTG' A
#
# COMPACT_ATOMS: atom_id res chain seq x y z
N MET A 1 24.82 -16.46 -6.86
CA MET A 1 23.72 -15.76 -6.16
C MET A 1 23.64 -14.39 -6.81
N SER A 2 22.73 -14.20 -7.77
CA SER A 2 22.59 -12.93 -8.48
C SER A 2 21.92 -11.94 -7.53
N ILE A 3 22.67 -10.92 -7.10
CA ILE A 3 22.07 -9.77 -6.43
C ILE A 3 21.30 -8.99 -7.49
N ASN A 4 19.98 -8.91 -7.36
CA ASN A 4 19.20 -8.01 -8.19
C ASN A 4 19.51 -6.59 -7.71
N THR A 5 20.20 -5.82 -8.54
CA THR A 5 20.27 -4.37 -8.40
C THR A 5 18.84 -3.83 -8.49
N PRO A 6 18.39 -2.93 -7.61
CA PRO A 6 17.09 -2.29 -7.79
C PRO A 6 17.04 -1.67 -9.19
N GLU A 7 15.95 -1.92 -9.92
CA GLU A 7 15.70 -1.27 -11.22
C GLU A 7 15.44 0.21 -10.98
N ILE A 8 16.52 1.01 -11.00
CA ILE A 8 16.44 2.46 -10.97
C ILE A 8 15.98 2.91 -12.35
N SER A 9 14.68 3.17 -12.49
CA SER A 9 14.13 3.79 -13.69
C SER A 9 14.50 5.28 -13.67
N GLN A 10 14.98 5.83 -14.78
CA GLN A 10 15.43 7.24 -14.86
C GLN A 10 14.32 8.26 -14.55
N ASP A 11 13.05 7.83 -14.58
CA ASP A 11 11.86 8.63 -14.27
C ASP A 11 11.38 8.53 -12.81
N GLN A 12 12.08 7.78 -11.94
CA GLN A 12 11.73 7.72 -10.52
C GLN A 12 12.22 8.97 -9.81
N ALA A 13 11.28 9.79 -9.32
CA ALA A 13 11.58 10.92 -8.47
C ALA A 13 12.36 10.44 -7.24
N ASN A 14 13.54 11.02 -6.99
CA ASN A 14 14.26 10.79 -5.75
C ASN A 14 13.43 11.35 -4.58
N PRO A 15 12.92 10.50 -3.66
CA PRO A 15 12.06 10.97 -2.59
C PRO A 15 12.82 11.76 -1.51
N GLY A 16 14.15 11.88 -1.61
CA GLY A 16 14.99 12.47 -0.58
C GLY A 16 15.03 11.61 0.67
N ILE A 17 15.17 12.25 1.84
CA ILE A 17 15.17 11.55 3.13
C ILE A 17 13.73 11.23 3.51
N LEU A 18 13.43 9.93 3.63
CA LEU A 18 12.12 9.46 4.07
C LEU A 18 12.01 9.53 5.59
N GLY A 19 11.02 10.28 6.09
CA GLY A 19 10.73 10.41 7.53
C GLY A 19 9.92 9.25 8.12
N GLY A 20 9.42 8.32 7.30
CA GLY A 20 8.63 7.17 7.75
C GLY A 20 7.14 7.43 7.98
N ASN A 21 6.61 8.59 7.57
CA ASN A 21 5.17 8.84 7.56
C ASN A 21 4.51 8.02 6.42
N ILE A 22 3.41 7.35 6.72
CA ILE A 22 2.58 6.65 5.73
C ILE A 22 1.17 7.23 5.81
N GLU A 23 0.62 7.67 4.68
CA GLU A 23 -0.71 8.23 4.61
C GLU A 23 -1.49 7.61 3.45
N ILE A 24 -2.74 7.25 3.76
CA ILE A 24 -3.70 6.71 2.82
C ILE A 24 -5.00 7.44 3.06
N ASN A 25 -5.53 8.01 1.98
CA ASN A 25 -6.68 8.88 2.03
C ASN A 25 -7.80 8.34 1.16
N ASN A 26 -8.90 7.97 1.81
CA ASN A 26 -10.19 7.68 1.20
C ASN A 26 -10.15 6.63 0.09
N ILE A 27 -9.30 5.61 0.24
CA ILE A 27 -9.15 4.59 -0.80
C ILE A 27 -10.38 3.68 -0.87
N THR A 28 -10.80 3.41 -2.10
CA THR A 28 -11.85 2.42 -2.40
C THR A 28 -11.28 1.49 -3.46
N PHE A 29 -11.23 0.19 -3.17
CA PHE A 29 -10.52 -0.76 -4.01
C PHE A 29 -11.29 -2.05 -4.23
N ARG A 30 -11.19 -2.56 -5.46
CA ARG A 30 -11.64 -3.88 -5.90
C ARG A 30 -10.72 -4.37 -7.03
N TYR A 31 -10.52 -5.68 -7.13
CA TYR A 31 -9.65 -6.27 -8.16
C TYR A 31 -10.22 -6.18 -9.58
N SER A 32 -11.55 -6.19 -9.72
CA SER A 32 -12.21 -6.04 -11.01
C SER A 32 -13.51 -5.26 -10.86
N LYS A 33 -14.00 -4.66 -11.95
CA LYS A 33 -15.25 -3.88 -11.95
C LYS A 33 -16.43 -4.65 -11.35
N ASN A 34 -16.47 -5.97 -11.58
CA ASN A 34 -17.56 -6.85 -11.15
C ASN A 34 -17.28 -7.58 -9.83
N SER A 35 -16.12 -7.39 -9.21
CA SER A 35 -15.85 -7.96 -7.88
C SER A 35 -16.41 -7.06 -6.77
N PRO A 36 -16.69 -7.63 -5.58
CA PRO A 36 -16.99 -6.85 -4.39
C PRO A 36 -15.89 -5.84 -4.07
N LEU A 37 -16.26 -4.77 -3.36
CA LEU A 37 -15.28 -3.87 -2.73
C LEU A 37 -14.55 -4.64 -1.63
N ILE A 38 -13.23 -4.52 -1.64
CA ILE A 38 -12.36 -5.05 -0.58
C ILE A 38 -12.08 -3.95 0.46
N LEU A 39 -11.82 -2.74 -0.02
CA LEU A 39 -11.69 -1.54 0.81
C LEU A 39 -12.72 -0.51 0.36
N GLN A 40 -13.36 0.16 1.31
CA GLN A 40 -14.37 1.17 1.04
C GLN A 40 -14.11 2.39 1.91
N ASN A 41 -13.77 3.52 1.27
CA ASN A 41 -13.46 4.79 1.92
C ASN A 41 -12.48 4.63 3.11
N PHE A 42 -11.42 3.85 2.91
CA PHE A 42 -10.44 3.57 3.95
C PHE A 42 -9.40 4.69 4.01
N SER A 43 -9.15 5.21 5.21
CA SER A 43 -8.07 6.15 5.48
C SER A 43 -7.21 5.66 6.65
N LEU A 44 -5.90 5.85 6.55
CA LEU A 44 -4.93 5.51 7.59
C LEU A 44 -3.79 6.51 7.57
N THR A 45 -3.38 6.96 8.75
CA THR A 45 -2.14 7.71 8.94
C THR A 45 -1.29 6.98 9.94
N VAL A 46 -0.06 6.65 9.55
CA VAL A 46 0.97 6.05 10.42
C VAL A 46 2.09 7.07 10.56
N ARG A 47 2.39 7.46 11.80
CA ARG A 47 3.44 8.42 12.11
C ARG A 47 4.78 7.70 12.28
N PRO A 48 5.91 8.41 12.18
CA PRO A 48 7.21 7.85 12.46
C PRO A 48 7.24 7.30 13.88
N SER A 49 7.80 6.10 14.05
CA SER A 49 7.85 5.36 15.32
C SER A 49 6.55 4.69 15.78
N ASP A 50 5.45 4.77 15.01
CA ASP A 50 4.24 4.01 15.33
C ASP A 50 4.48 2.51 15.10
N PHE A 51 3.90 1.69 15.98
CA PHE A 51 3.78 0.24 15.79
C PHE A 51 2.32 -0.12 15.52
N VAL A 52 2.01 -0.48 14.27
CA VAL A 52 0.65 -0.75 13.80
C VAL A 52 0.52 -2.22 13.41
N ALA A 53 -0.51 -2.88 13.95
CA ALA A 53 -0.90 -4.23 13.54
C ALA A 53 -2.16 -4.14 12.66
N VAL A 54 -2.15 -4.84 11.53
CA VAL A 54 -3.33 -5.08 10.71
C VAL A 54 -3.89 -6.44 11.11
N VAL A 55 -5.13 -6.46 11.61
CA VAL A 55 -5.80 -7.66 12.11
C VAL A 55 -7.24 -7.73 11.61
N GLY A 56 -7.71 -8.93 11.30
CA GLY A 56 -9.08 -9.18 10.89
C GLY A 56 -9.34 -10.64 10.54
N PRO A 57 -10.61 -11.00 10.23
CA PRO A 57 -10.95 -12.32 9.72
C PRO A 57 -10.29 -12.60 8.37
N SER A 58 -10.11 -13.89 8.05
CA SER A 58 -9.68 -14.30 6.71
C SER A 58 -10.61 -13.74 5.63
N GLY A 59 -10.02 -13.16 4.58
CA GLY A 59 -10.76 -12.53 3.48
C GLY A 59 -11.20 -11.09 3.72
N SER A 60 -10.88 -10.48 4.87
CA SER A 60 -11.23 -9.08 5.17
C SER A 60 -10.45 -8.03 4.37
N GLY A 61 -9.40 -8.44 3.64
CA GLY A 61 -8.64 -7.56 2.74
C GLY A 61 -7.27 -7.12 3.25
N GLU A 62 -6.76 -7.69 4.34
CA GLU A 62 -5.47 -7.32 4.96
C GLU A 62 -4.29 -7.44 3.99
N SER A 63 -4.18 -8.56 3.26
CA SER A 63 -3.12 -8.73 2.25
C SER A 63 -3.30 -7.77 1.06
N THR A 64 -4.54 -7.43 0.71
CA THR A 64 -4.84 -6.44 -0.33
C THR A 64 -4.42 -5.04 0.10
N LEU A 65 -4.67 -4.67 1.35
CA LEU A 65 -4.22 -3.42 1.95
C LEU A 65 -2.69 -3.31 1.87
N LEU A 66 -1.96 -4.33 2.30
CA LEU A 66 -0.49 -4.36 2.25
C LEU A 66 0.05 -4.28 0.81
N ARG A 67 -0.60 -4.93 -0.16
CA ARG A 67 -0.22 -4.82 -1.58
C ARG A 67 -0.38 -3.41 -2.13
N LEU A 68 -1.41 -2.68 -1.71
CA LEU A 68 -1.60 -1.28 -2.07
C LEU A 68 -0.49 -0.41 -1.46
N PHE A 69 -0.09 -0.66 -0.21
CA PHE A 69 0.97 0.12 0.46
C PHE A 69 2.32 -0.04 -0.26
N LEU A 70 2.59 -1.25 -0.76
CA LEU A 70 3.81 -1.59 -1.49
C LEU A 70 3.77 -1.16 -2.97
N GLY A 71 2.64 -0.61 -3.43
CA GLY A 71 2.47 -0.18 -4.83
C GLY A 71 2.33 -1.34 -5.82
N PHE A 72 2.00 -2.55 -5.36
CA PHE A 72 1.78 -3.71 -6.24
C PHE A 72 0.40 -3.71 -6.90
N GLU A 73 -0.54 -2.97 -6.32
CA GLU A 73 -1.86 -2.72 -6.90
C GLU A 73 -2.03 -1.21 -7.07
N LYS A 74 -2.82 -0.81 -8.07
CA LYS A 74 -3.16 0.60 -8.30
C LYS A 74 -4.63 0.82 -7.95
N THR A 75 -4.89 1.88 -7.21
CA THR A 75 -6.25 2.41 -7.08
C THR A 75 -6.65 2.99 -8.44
N GLY A 76 -7.77 2.52 -8.98
CA GLY A 76 -8.38 3.09 -10.19
C GLY A 76 -9.19 4.35 -9.90
#